data_AF-A0A9N8CWP2-F1
#
_entry.id   AF-A0A9N8CWP2-F1
#
_cell.length_a   1.000
_cell.length_b   1.000
_cell.length_c   1.000
_cell.angle_alpha   90.00
_cell.angle_beta   90.00
_cell.angle_gamma   90.00
#
_symmetry.space_group_name_H-M   'P 1'
#
loop_
_entity.id
_entity.type
_entity.pdbx_description
1 polymer ?
#
loop_
_entity_poly.entity_id
_entity_poly.type
_entity_poly.pdbx_seq_one_letter_code
_entity_poly.pdbx_strand_id
1 'polypeptide(L)'
;MPAPNGLTSKNGKKYAQVNFDQVTEKGLKPFLDALKKAGLTVENVAASNRITKKNGLNVKTATLRFEDGQELQTEINDSGDFSGFKLNGKPIPAVRADTLSKIADSLATTVKQNAKKFSESLARKAKRVIDLSSTKPAVKSNVQRLKEAKDRRDKLNKNVQTLQETVNTATKQKSDLTQRVQDAQTRLTTAKAVTAQLEDQLKKLENPDA
;
A
#
# COMPACT_ATOMS: atom_id res chain seq x y z
N MET A 1 39.70 -34.77 -20.92
CA MET A 1 39.29 -33.80 -19.89
C MET A 1 39.75 -32.42 -20.35
N PRO A 2 38.87 -31.45 -20.67
CA PRO A 2 39.31 -30.12 -21.09
C PRO A 2 39.45 -29.16 -19.90
N ALA A 3 40.51 -28.36 -19.93
CA ALA A 3 40.88 -27.34 -18.95
C ALA A 3 39.92 -26.13 -18.95
N PRO A 4 39.84 -25.37 -17.85
CA PRO A 4 38.86 -24.28 -17.71
C PRO A 4 39.23 -23.05 -18.55
N ASN A 5 38.26 -22.60 -19.33
CA ASN A 5 38.31 -21.39 -20.16
C ASN A 5 38.59 -20.13 -19.32
N GLY A 6 39.84 -19.69 -19.28
CA GLY A 6 40.22 -18.32 -18.94
C GLY A 6 40.61 -17.58 -20.22
N LEU A 7 39.74 -16.72 -20.74
CA LEU A 7 40.08 -15.85 -21.88
C LEU A 7 41.03 -14.74 -21.39
N THR A 8 42.33 -14.93 -21.60
CA THR A 8 43.34 -13.89 -21.40
C THR A 8 43.35 -12.93 -22.59
N SER A 9 42.96 -11.67 -22.37
CA SER A 9 43.16 -10.59 -23.35
C SER A 9 44.67 -10.39 -23.59
N LYS A 10 45.07 -10.22 -24.86
CA LYS A 10 46.47 -10.10 -25.32
C LYS A 10 47.27 -8.90 -24.75
N ASN A 11 46.68 -8.09 -23.88
CA ASN A 11 47.31 -6.91 -23.27
C ASN A 11 47.71 -7.08 -21.79
N GLY A 12 47.73 -8.30 -21.23
CA GLY A 12 48.24 -8.55 -19.87
C GLY A 12 47.44 -7.94 -18.72
N LYS A 13 46.33 -7.24 -19.01
CA LYS A 13 45.43 -6.67 -18.01
C LYS A 13 44.38 -7.71 -17.60
N LYS A 14 44.40 -8.12 -16.33
CA LYS A 14 43.39 -9.01 -15.73
C LYS A 14 42.12 -8.21 -15.46
N TYR A 15 41.16 -8.26 -16.40
CA TYR A 15 39.83 -7.68 -16.22
C TYR A 15 39.08 -8.38 -15.08
N ALA A 16 38.14 -7.67 -14.46
CA ALA A 16 37.34 -8.13 -13.32
C ALA A 16 36.27 -9.14 -13.74
N GLN A 17 36.65 -10.23 -14.40
CA GLN A 17 35.73 -11.24 -14.88
C GLN A 17 35.53 -12.34 -13.81
N VAL A 18 34.29 -12.51 -13.38
CA VAL A 18 33.85 -13.58 -12.49
C VAL A 18 33.13 -14.64 -13.32
N ASN A 19 33.28 -15.91 -12.96
CA ASN A 19 32.58 -16.99 -13.67
C ASN A 19 31.05 -16.86 -13.47
N PHE A 20 30.33 -16.51 -14.54
CA PHE A 20 28.88 -16.31 -14.54
C PHE A 20 28.10 -17.61 -14.24
N ASP A 21 28.65 -18.78 -14.57
CA ASP A 21 28.01 -20.06 -14.26
C ASP A 21 28.07 -20.41 -12.76
N GLN A 22 29.04 -19.83 -12.05
CA GLN A 22 29.30 -20.09 -10.64
C GLN A 22 29.28 -18.81 -9.81
N VAL A 23 28.20 -18.01 -9.89
CA VAL A 23 27.92 -16.94 -8.92
C VAL A 23 27.51 -17.57 -7.58
N THR A 24 28.47 -18.20 -6.94
CA THR A 24 28.46 -18.85 -5.62
C THR A 24 29.75 -18.47 -4.90
N GLU A 25 29.89 -18.83 -3.63
CA GLU A 25 31.07 -18.51 -2.80
C GLU A 25 32.40 -18.91 -3.48
N LYS A 26 32.41 -20.00 -4.25
CA LYS A 26 33.59 -20.48 -4.99
C LYS A 26 33.97 -19.58 -6.16
N GLY A 27 33.00 -19.11 -6.95
CA GLY A 27 33.28 -18.24 -8.10
C GLY A 27 33.55 -16.80 -7.72
N LEU A 28 33.01 -16.34 -6.57
CA LEU A 28 33.27 -15.00 -6.03
C LEU A 28 34.58 -14.91 -5.23
N LYS A 29 35.28 -16.04 -5.02
CA LYS A 29 36.56 -16.09 -4.28
C LYS A 29 37.57 -14.99 -4.66
N PRO A 30 37.90 -14.72 -5.95
CA PRO A 30 38.85 -13.64 -6.29
C PRO A 30 38.36 -12.25 -5.88
N PHE A 31 37.04 -12.03 -5.83
CA PHE A 31 36.45 -10.78 -5.37
C PHE A 31 36.44 -10.68 -3.84
N LEU A 32 36.13 -11.78 -3.14
CA LEU A 32 36.23 -11.86 -1.68
C LEU A 32 37.68 -11.64 -1.20
N ASP A 33 38.65 -12.23 -1.90
CA ASP A 33 40.07 -12.05 -1.59
C ASP A 33 40.52 -10.59 -1.85
N ALA A 34 39.98 -9.92 -2.88
CA ALA A 34 40.22 -8.51 -3.13
C ALA A 34 39.60 -7.60 -2.06
N LEU A 35 38.37 -7.88 -1.62
CA LEU A 35 37.70 -7.16 -0.53
C LEU A 35 38.43 -7.34 0.81
N LYS A 36 38.90 -8.56 1.11
CA LYS A 36 39.71 -8.84 2.29
C LYS A 36 41.01 -8.04 2.29
N LYS A 37 41.68 -7.94 1.15
CA LYS A 37 42.89 -7.09 0.99
C LYS A 37 42.59 -5.60 1.16
N ALA A 38 41.41 -5.15 0.73
CA ALA A 38 40.94 -3.77 0.93
C ALA A 38 40.50 -3.47 2.40
N GLY A 39 40.58 -4.48 3.28
CA GLY A 39 40.24 -4.36 4.70
C GLY A 39 38.75 -4.48 4.99
N LEU A 40 38.00 -5.22 4.18
CA LEU A 40 36.62 -5.62 4.45
C LEU A 40 36.53 -7.15 4.60
N THR A 41 36.09 -7.60 5.77
CA THR A 41 35.83 -9.02 6.02
C THR A 41 34.37 -9.34 5.68
N VAL A 42 34.16 -10.28 4.77
CA VAL A 42 32.83 -10.79 4.42
C VAL A 42 32.55 -11.99 5.32
N GLU A 43 31.47 -11.93 6.10
CA GLU A 43 31.04 -12.97 7.04
C GLU A 43 30.13 -14.00 6.35
N ASN A 44 29.26 -13.54 5.44
CA ASN A 44 28.34 -14.43 4.74
C ASN A 44 28.18 -14.04 3.26
N VAL A 45 28.14 -15.04 2.39
CA VAL A 45 27.92 -14.89 0.96
C VAL A 45 26.61 -15.57 0.59
N ALA A 46 25.56 -14.78 0.37
CA ALA A 46 24.27 -15.26 -0.11
C ALA A 46 24.16 -14.99 -1.61
N ALA A 47 24.38 -16.01 -2.44
CA ALA A 47 24.24 -15.90 -3.88
C ALA A 47 23.04 -16.75 -4.35
N SER A 48 22.03 -16.10 -4.94
CA SER A 48 20.81 -16.80 -5.36
C SER A 48 20.98 -17.60 -6.64
N ASN A 49 22.09 -17.39 -7.37
CA ASN A 49 22.39 -17.89 -8.72
C ASN A 49 21.22 -17.73 -9.73
N ARG A 50 20.20 -16.95 -9.37
CA ARG A 50 18.96 -16.77 -10.12
C ARG A 50 19.20 -15.71 -11.16
N ILE A 51 18.93 -16.06 -12.41
CA ILE A 51 18.98 -15.12 -13.52
C ILE A 51 17.79 -14.17 -13.41
N THR A 52 18.09 -12.87 -13.44
CA THR A 52 17.12 -11.78 -13.46
C THR A 52 17.38 -10.94 -14.70
N LYS A 53 16.32 -10.50 -15.38
CA LYS A 53 16.46 -9.62 -16.56
C LYS A 53 16.47 -8.18 -16.10
N LYS A 54 17.52 -7.43 -16.45
CA LYS A 54 17.62 -5.99 -16.21
C LYS A 54 18.12 -5.30 -17.47
N ASN A 55 17.36 -4.32 -17.97
CA ASN A 55 17.67 -3.59 -19.21
C ASN A 55 17.95 -4.50 -20.42
N GLY A 56 17.24 -5.62 -20.53
CA GLY A 56 17.42 -6.59 -21.63
C GLY A 56 18.59 -7.57 -21.46
N LEU A 57 19.42 -7.42 -20.42
CA LEU A 57 20.56 -8.30 -20.13
C LEU A 57 20.23 -9.29 -18.99
N ASN A 58 20.80 -10.49 -19.07
CA ASN A 58 20.74 -11.51 -18.02
C ASN A 58 21.75 -11.15 -16.92
N VAL A 59 21.26 -10.99 -15.69
CA VAL A 59 22.04 -10.56 -14.52
C VAL A 59 21.81 -11.52 -13.37
N LYS A 60 22.88 -11.93 -12.70
CA LYS A 60 22.83 -12.67 -11.44
C LYS A 60 23.20 -11.75 -10.28
N THR A 61 22.55 -11.95 -9.13
CA THR A 61 22.78 -11.13 -7.94
C THR A 61 23.44 -11.95 -6.84
N ALA A 62 24.50 -11.41 -6.24
CA ALA A 62 25.12 -11.94 -5.04
C ALA A 62 25.11 -10.89 -3.93
N THR A 63 24.69 -11.29 -2.73
CA THR A 63 24.67 -10.45 -1.53
C THR A 63 25.79 -10.89 -0.60
N LEU A 64 26.65 -9.96 -0.25
CA LEU A 64 27.75 -10.11 0.69
C LEU A 64 27.37 -9.41 1.99
N ARG A 65 27.48 -10.10 3.12
CA ARG A 65 27.29 -9.51 4.45
C ARG A 65 28.65 -9.30 5.10
N PHE A 66 28.88 -8.10 5.60
CA PHE A 66 30.09 -7.76 6.35
C PHE A 66 29.86 -7.87 7.86
N GLU A 67 30.95 -7.90 8.62
CA GLU A 67 30.97 -8.02 10.10
C GLU A 67 30.20 -6.90 10.81
N ASP A 68 30.13 -5.71 10.20
CA ASP A 68 29.37 -4.58 10.73
C ASP A 68 27.85 -4.69 10.48
N GLY A 69 27.41 -5.81 9.89
CA GLY A 69 26.03 -6.08 9.51
C GLY A 69 25.57 -5.39 8.23
N GLN A 70 26.46 -4.70 7.51
CA GLN A 70 26.13 -4.10 6.22
C GLN A 70 26.01 -5.17 5.12
N GLU A 71 25.07 -4.96 4.20
CA GLU A 71 24.83 -5.85 3.07
C GLU A 71 25.23 -5.17 1.75
N LEU A 72 26.18 -5.75 1.02
CA LEU A 72 26.56 -5.36 -0.33
C LEU A 72 25.97 -6.34 -1.34
N GLN A 73 25.03 -5.85 -2.14
CA GLN A 73 24.52 -6.58 -3.30
C GLN A 73 25.33 -6.20 -4.54
N THR A 74 25.82 -7.22 -5.24
CA THR A 74 26.54 -7.11 -6.50
C THR A 74 25.71 -7.74 -7.61
N GLU A 75 25.65 -7.04 -8.73
CA GLU A 75 24.97 -7.48 -9.95
C GLU A 75 26.05 -7.85 -10.97
N ILE A 76 25.97 -9.06 -11.54
CA ILE A 76 26.95 -9.63 -12.47
C ILE A 76 26.23 -10.00 -13.77
N ASN A 77 26.71 -9.50 -14.91
CA ASN A 77 26.18 -9.78 -16.24
C ASN A 77 26.68 -11.13 -16.79
N ASP A 78 26.04 -11.61 -17.86
CA ASP A 78 26.38 -12.84 -18.60
C ASP A 78 27.86 -12.93 -19.01
N SER A 79 28.50 -11.79 -19.32
CA SER A 79 29.94 -11.71 -19.62
C SER A 79 30.86 -11.93 -18.42
N GLY A 80 30.32 -12.03 -17.20
CA GLY A 80 31.09 -12.13 -15.96
C GLY A 80 31.51 -10.79 -15.36
N ASP A 81 31.09 -9.67 -15.94
CA ASP A 81 31.39 -8.32 -15.46
C ASP A 81 30.38 -7.82 -14.42
N PHE A 82 30.85 -7.01 -13.47
CA PHE A 82 29.99 -6.34 -12.50
C PHE A 82 29.21 -5.18 -13.15
N SER A 83 27.89 -5.31 -13.16
CA SER A 83 26.96 -4.33 -13.76
C SER A 83 26.48 -3.28 -12.77
N GLY A 84 26.56 -3.56 -11.47
CA GLY A 84 26.08 -2.64 -10.44
C GLY A 84 26.33 -3.12 -9.02
N PHE A 85 26.36 -2.16 -8.10
CA PHE A 85 26.55 -2.39 -6.67
C PHE A 85 25.46 -1.66 -5.89
N LYS A 86 24.91 -2.31 -4.85
CA LYS A 86 24.00 -1.67 -3.88
C LYS A 86 24.48 -1.96 -2.48
N LEU A 87 24.62 -0.92 -1.66
CA LEU A 87 24.93 -1.04 -0.24
C LEU A 87 23.68 -0.78 0.59
N ASN A 88 23.30 -1.72 1.44
CA ASN A 88 22.11 -1.63 2.30
C ASN A 88 20.83 -1.26 1.52
N GLY A 89 20.68 -1.83 0.32
CA GLY A 89 19.56 -1.58 -0.60
C GLY A 89 19.65 -0.27 -1.42
N LYS A 90 20.69 0.56 -1.22
CA LYS A 90 20.90 1.80 -1.99
C LYS A 90 21.93 1.61 -3.10
N PRO A 91 21.67 2.05 -4.34
CA PRO A 91 22.65 1.95 -5.41
C PRO A 91 23.88 2.80 -5.11
N ILE A 92 25.06 2.22 -5.32
CA ILE A 92 26.34 2.92 -5.29
C ILE A 92 26.62 3.42 -6.72
N PRO A 93 27.06 4.68 -6.91
CA PRO A 93 27.47 5.16 -8.22
C PRO A 93 28.45 4.18 -8.86
N ALA A 94 28.26 3.88 -10.16
CA ALA A 94 28.99 2.83 -10.85
C ALA A 94 30.50 3.02 -10.69
N VAL A 95 31.14 2.12 -9.93
CA VAL A 95 32.58 2.06 -9.78
C VAL A 95 33.15 1.56 -11.12
N ARG A 96 33.39 2.49 -12.05
CA ARG A 96 34.06 2.19 -13.32
C ARG A 96 35.55 2.08 -13.06
N ALA A 97 35.98 0.90 -12.66
CA ALA A 97 37.39 0.58 -12.51
C ALA A 97 37.74 -0.67 -13.29
N ASP A 98 38.83 -0.62 -14.04
CA ASP A 98 39.24 -1.65 -15.01
C ASP A 98 39.67 -2.99 -14.37
N THR A 99 39.85 -3.00 -13.04
CA THR A 99 40.43 -4.11 -12.28
C THR A 99 39.67 -4.34 -10.99
N LEU A 100 39.49 -5.62 -10.64
CA LEU A 100 38.75 -6.09 -9.45
C LEU A 100 39.25 -5.46 -8.14
N SER A 101 40.56 -5.25 -8.01
CA SER A 101 41.16 -4.62 -6.83
C SER A 101 40.71 -3.17 -6.64
N LYS A 102 40.71 -2.37 -7.71
CA LYS A 102 40.24 -0.97 -7.65
C LYS A 102 38.74 -0.89 -7.33
N ILE A 103 37.96 -1.85 -7.82
CA ILE A 103 36.54 -1.98 -7.46
C ILE A 103 36.41 -2.26 -5.96
N ALA A 104 37.16 -3.24 -5.45
CA ALA A 104 37.17 -3.60 -4.03
C ALA A 104 37.61 -2.42 -3.13
N ASP A 105 38.64 -1.65 -3.52
CA ASP A 105 39.12 -0.49 -2.75
C ASP A 105 38.09 0.65 -2.69
N SER A 106 37.42 0.93 -3.82
CA SER A 106 36.35 1.93 -3.88
C SER A 106 35.14 1.51 -3.05
N LEU A 107 34.77 0.22 -3.11
CA LEU A 107 33.70 -0.34 -2.27
C LEU A 107 34.09 -0.30 -0.79
N ALA A 108 35.34 -0.63 -0.44
CA ALA A 108 35.84 -0.56 0.94
C ALA A 108 35.78 0.86 1.49
N THR A 109 36.16 1.85 0.68
CA THR A 109 36.05 3.27 1.05
C THR A 109 34.58 3.66 1.26
N THR A 110 33.69 3.24 0.36
CA THR A 110 32.25 3.53 0.43
C THR A 110 31.59 2.89 1.66
N VAL A 111 31.92 1.64 1.95
CA VAL A 111 31.41 0.88 3.12
C VAL A 111 31.89 1.53 4.41
N LYS A 112 33.17 1.90 4.51
CA LYS A 112 33.74 2.61 5.67
C LYS A 112 33.08 3.98 5.89
N GLN A 113 32.86 4.75 4.80
CA GLN A 113 32.14 6.02 4.89
C GLN A 113 30.66 5.85 5.27
N ASN A 114 30.03 4.73 4.89
CA ASN A 114 28.66 4.42 5.25
C ASN A 114 28.50 3.90 6.68
N ALA A 115 29.53 3.26 7.24
CA ALA A 115 29.47 2.60 8.55
C ALA A 115 28.90 3.49 9.66
N LYS A 116 29.33 4.76 9.74
CA LYS A 116 28.78 5.73 10.69
C LYS A 116 27.29 6.00 10.48
N LYS A 117 26.86 6.18 9.22
CA LYS A 117 25.44 6.42 8.88
C LYS A 117 24.59 5.17 9.13
N PHE A 118 25.16 3.99 8.88
CA PHE A 118 24.51 2.71 9.12
C PHE A 118 24.31 2.46 10.62
N SER A 119 25.34 2.64 11.44
CA SER A 119 25.26 2.48 12.90
C SER A 119 24.28 3.50 13.53
N GLU A 120 24.31 4.76 13.08
CA GLU A 120 23.33 5.77 13.50
C GLU A 120 21.89 5.38 13.10
N SER A 121 21.70 4.84 11.89
CA SER A 121 20.40 4.35 11.45
C SER A 121 19.93 3.15 12.25
N LEU A 122 20.84 2.23 12.60
CA LEU A 122 20.53 1.06 13.42
C LEU A 122 20.15 1.49 14.85
N ALA A 123 20.91 2.39 15.45
CA ALA A 123 20.61 2.97 16.75
C ALA A 123 19.26 3.71 16.76
N ARG A 124 18.94 4.48 15.70
CA ARG A 124 17.62 5.12 15.54
C ARG A 124 16.50 4.10 15.43
N LYS A 125 16.69 3.01 14.68
CA LYS A 125 15.69 1.93 14.57
C LYS A 125 15.51 1.20 15.90
N ALA A 126 16.59 0.89 16.61
CA ALA A 126 16.54 0.28 17.94
C ALA A 126 15.78 1.17 18.94
N LYS A 127 16.05 2.49 18.94
CA LYS A 127 15.30 3.46 19.76
C LYS A 127 13.81 3.47 19.45
N ARG A 128 13.41 3.36 18.18
CA ARG A 128 11.98 3.29 17.78
C ARG A 128 11.29 1.99 18.21
N VAL A 129 12.01 0.89 18.32
CA VAL A 129 11.44 -0.37 18.82
C VAL A 129 11.24 -0.32 20.34
N ILE A 130 12.10 0.42 21.06
CA ILE A 130 11.96 0.64 22.51
C ILE A 130 10.88 1.69 22.81
N ASP A 131 10.74 2.72 21.97
CA ASP A 131 9.73 3.79 22.09
C ASP A 131 8.42 3.43 21.36
N LEU A 132 7.75 2.37 21.81
CA LEU A 132 6.38 2.03 21.43
C LEU A 132 5.32 2.69 22.33
N SER A 133 5.74 3.49 23.32
CA SER A 133 4.82 4.05 24.33
C SER A 133 4.18 5.38 23.91
N SER A 134 4.76 6.09 22.94
CA SER A 134 4.41 7.49 22.68
C SER A 134 3.77 7.77 21.31
N THR A 135 3.92 6.88 20.32
CA THR A 135 3.38 7.14 18.98
C THR A 135 1.94 6.66 18.84
N LYS A 136 0.98 7.55 19.15
CA LYS A 136 -0.39 7.41 18.63
C LYS A 136 -0.30 7.19 17.12
N PRO A 137 -0.89 6.12 16.57
CA PRO A 137 -0.89 5.89 15.13
C PRO A 137 -1.46 7.13 14.43
N ALA A 138 -0.72 7.68 13.44
CA ALA A 138 -1.21 8.79 12.62
C ALA A 138 -2.50 8.41 11.85
N VAL A 139 -2.78 7.11 11.76
CA VAL A 139 -3.93 6.53 11.08
C VAL A 139 -4.69 5.66 12.08
N LYS A 140 -6.02 5.86 12.19
CA LYS A 140 -6.89 5.05 13.05
C LYS A 140 -6.70 3.56 12.73
N SER A 141 -6.52 2.75 13.77
CA SER A 141 -6.41 1.29 13.64
C SER A 141 -7.63 0.72 12.92
N ASN A 142 -7.45 -0.36 12.15
CA ASN A 142 -8.55 -1.04 11.46
C ASN A 142 -9.68 -1.45 12.42
N VAL A 143 -9.34 -1.79 13.67
CA VAL A 143 -10.32 -2.11 14.73
C VAL A 143 -11.14 -0.87 15.10
N GLN A 144 -10.49 0.29 15.22
CA GLN A 144 -11.16 1.55 15.52
C GLN A 144 -12.07 2.00 14.38
N ARG A 145 -11.59 1.87 13.13
CA ARG A 145 -12.40 2.14 11.93
C ARG A 145 -13.62 1.22 11.84
N LEU A 146 -13.46 -0.06 12.19
CA LEU A 146 -14.56 -1.02 12.23
C LEU A 146 -15.59 -0.67 13.32
N LYS A 147 -15.13 -0.23 14.50
CA LYS A 147 -16.01 0.21 15.59
C LYS A 147 -16.82 1.43 15.16
N GLU A 148 -16.17 2.46 14.62
CA GLU A 148 -16.87 3.66 14.14
C GLU A 148 -17.86 3.35 13.01
N ALA A 149 -17.53 2.42 12.11
CA ALA A 149 -18.45 1.98 11.06
C ALA A 149 -19.69 1.27 11.64
N LYS A 150 -19.52 0.43 12.66
CA LYS A 150 -20.64 -0.20 13.38
C LYS A 150 -21.51 0.82 14.09
N ASP A 151 -20.91 1.76 14.82
CA ASP A 151 -21.64 2.82 15.53
C ASP A 151 -22.43 3.70 14.54
N ARG A 152 -21.84 4.01 13.38
CA ARG A 152 -22.53 4.76 12.31
C ARG A 152 -23.69 3.97 11.71
N ARG A 153 -23.52 2.66 11.46
CA ARG A 153 -24.59 1.78 11.00
C ARG A 153 -25.74 1.75 12.01
N ASP A 154 -25.44 1.60 13.29
CA ASP A 154 -26.46 1.50 14.34
C ASP A 154 -27.24 2.80 14.48
N LYS A 155 -26.57 3.95 14.35
CA LYS A 155 -27.25 5.26 14.30
C LYS A 155 -28.16 5.38 13.07
N LEU A 156 -27.70 4.95 11.90
CA LEU A 156 -28.53 4.98 10.68
C LEU A 156 -29.75 4.06 10.79
N ASN A 157 -29.59 2.86 11.35
CA ASN A 157 -30.71 1.93 11.57
C ASN A 157 -31.76 2.53 12.51
N LYS A 158 -31.33 3.17 13.61
CA LYS A 158 -32.26 3.89 14.50
C LYS A 158 -33.00 5.01 13.77
N ASN A 159 -32.30 5.80 12.96
CA ASN A 159 -32.94 6.87 12.18
C ASN A 159 -33.96 6.32 11.17
N VAL A 160 -33.65 5.20 10.49
CA VAL A 160 -34.58 4.53 9.57
C VAL A 160 -35.84 4.08 10.31
N GLN A 161 -35.69 3.49 11.50
CA GLN A 161 -36.82 3.07 12.33
C GLN A 161 -37.70 4.25 12.74
N THR A 162 -37.10 5.36 13.20
CA THR A 162 -37.84 6.58 13.57
C THR A 162 -38.55 7.20 12.36
N LEU A 163 -37.91 7.20 11.18
CA LEU A 163 -38.54 7.68 9.95
C LEU A 163 -39.73 6.79 9.55
N GLN A 164 -39.61 5.47 9.71
CA GLN A 164 -40.71 4.55 9.44
C GLN A 164 -41.91 4.79 10.37
N GLU A 165 -41.66 5.02 11.67
CA GLU A 165 -42.71 5.38 12.64
C GLU A 165 -43.39 6.72 12.28
N THR A 166 -42.61 7.69 11.82
CA THR A 166 -43.13 9.00 11.35
C THR A 166 -44.00 8.82 10.12
N VAL A 167 -43.57 8.03 9.13
CA VAL A 167 -44.34 7.72 7.92
C VAL A 167 -45.64 7.00 8.27
N ASN A 168 -45.61 6.03 9.18
CA ASN A 168 -46.81 5.31 9.63
C ASN A 168 -47.81 6.26 10.30
N THR A 169 -47.32 7.19 11.12
CA THR A 169 -48.16 8.19 11.80
C THR A 169 -48.78 9.17 10.80
N ALA A 170 -47.98 9.71 9.87
CA ALA A 170 -48.46 10.60 8.82
C ALA A 170 -49.49 9.92 7.91
N THR A 171 -49.29 8.63 7.61
CA THR A 171 -50.23 7.84 6.81
C THR A 171 -51.58 7.67 7.51
N LYS A 172 -51.57 7.39 8.82
CA LYS A 172 -52.81 7.33 9.63
C LYS A 172 -53.53 8.68 9.65
N GLN A 173 -52.81 9.78 9.91
CA GLN A 173 -53.38 11.12 9.89
C GLN A 173 -54.00 11.48 8.53
N LYS A 174 -53.32 11.12 7.44
CA LYS A 174 -53.85 11.32 6.08
C LYS A 174 -55.15 10.53 5.87
N SER A 175 -55.22 9.29 6.33
CA SER A 175 -56.43 8.46 6.26
C SER A 175 -57.58 9.12 7.02
N ASP A 176 -57.35 9.53 8.27
CA ASP A 176 -58.36 10.17 9.11
C ASP A 176 -58.87 11.49 8.51
N LEU A 177 -57.96 12.33 7.98
CA LEU A 177 -58.32 13.58 7.31
C LEU A 177 -59.14 13.32 6.04
N THR A 178 -58.76 12.29 5.26
CA THR A 178 -59.51 11.92 4.04
C THR A 178 -60.93 11.51 4.39
N GLN A 179 -61.11 10.72 5.46
CA GLN A 179 -62.43 10.31 5.91
C GLN A 179 -63.26 11.50 6.40
N ARG A 180 -62.67 12.41 7.18
CA ARG A 180 -63.35 13.65 7.61
C ARG A 180 -63.79 14.53 6.45
N VAL A 181 -62.96 14.62 5.40
CA VAL A 181 -63.33 15.36 4.18
C VAL A 181 -64.49 14.70 3.46
N GLN A 182 -64.51 13.36 3.33
CA GLN A 182 -65.65 12.64 2.76
C GLN A 182 -66.94 12.83 3.59
N ASP A 183 -66.85 12.76 4.91
CA ASP A 183 -68.00 12.99 5.80
C ASP A 183 -68.54 14.42 5.66
N ALA A 184 -67.64 15.41 5.63
CA ALA A 184 -68.02 16.82 5.44
C ALA A 184 -68.66 17.06 4.07
N GLN A 185 -68.13 16.44 3.01
CA GLN A 185 -68.71 16.53 1.66
C GLN A 185 -70.10 15.90 1.60
N THR A 186 -70.29 14.77 2.28
CA THR A 186 -71.60 14.10 2.37
C THR A 186 -72.60 14.99 3.11
N ARG A 187 -72.22 15.54 4.27
CA ARG A 187 -73.05 16.48 5.05
C ARG A 187 -73.42 17.72 4.24
N LEU A 188 -72.47 18.30 3.51
CA LEU A 188 -72.71 19.46 2.66
C LEU A 188 -73.72 19.12 1.54
N THR A 189 -73.60 17.95 0.93
CA THR A 189 -74.51 17.51 -0.13
C THR A 189 -75.92 17.30 0.40
N THR A 190 -76.06 16.64 1.55
CA THR A 190 -77.35 16.47 2.24
C THR A 190 -77.96 17.82 2.62
N ALA A 191 -77.17 18.73 3.20
CA ALA A 191 -77.64 20.06 3.58
C ALA A 191 -78.15 20.84 2.37
N LYS A 192 -77.41 20.85 1.25
CA LYS A 192 -77.85 21.47 0.00
C LYS A 192 -79.17 20.88 -0.52
N ALA A 193 -79.33 19.56 -0.47
CA ALA A 193 -80.56 18.90 -0.87
C ALA A 193 -81.75 19.31 0.01
N VAL A 194 -81.55 19.38 1.33
CA VAL A 194 -82.58 19.85 2.28
C VAL A 194 -82.93 21.32 2.02
N THR A 195 -81.94 22.19 1.80
CA THR A 195 -82.19 23.59 1.46
C THR A 195 -83.01 23.73 0.19
N ALA A 196 -82.69 22.99 -0.87
CA ALA A 196 -83.47 23.00 -2.11
C ALA A 196 -84.93 22.54 -1.88
N GLN A 197 -85.14 21.50 -1.07
CA GLN A 197 -86.49 21.04 -0.72
C GLN A 197 -87.29 22.10 0.05
N LEU A 198 -86.65 22.78 1.00
CA LEU A 198 -87.28 23.85 1.78
C LEU A 198 -87.61 25.07 0.90
N GLU A 199 -86.73 25.46 -0.02
CA GLU A 199 -86.99 26.53 -1.00
C GLU A 199 -88.19 26.20 -1.89
N ASP A 200 -88.31 24.96 -2.37
CA ASP A 200 -89.47 24.51 -3.15
C ASP A 200 -90.77 24.51 -2.33
N GLN A 201 -90.70 24.13 -1.05
CA GLN A 201 -91.85 24.19 -0.14
C GLN A 201 -92.28 25.64 0.14
N LEU A 202 -91.33 26.55 0.36
CA LEU A 202 -91.61 27.97 0.57
C LEU A 202 -92.29 28.58 -0.66
N LYS A 203 -91.80 28.30 -1.88
CA LYS A 203 -92.45 28.78 -3.12
C LYS A 203 -93.89 28.30 -3.28
N LYS A 204 -94.19 27.06 -2.90
CA LYS A 204 -95.55 26.51 -2.94
C LYS A 204 -96.47 27.17 -1.91
N LEU A 205 -95.93 27.59 -0.76
CA LEU A 205 -96.68 28.28 0.28
C LEU A 205 -96.89 29.77 -0.01
N GLU A 206 -95.94 30.42 -0.70
CA GLU A 206 -96.04 31.83 -1.11
C GLU A 206 -96.95 32.04 -2.33
N ASN A 207 -97.12 31.02 -3.18
CA ASN A 207 -98.09 31.01 -4.29
C ASN A 207 -99.13 29.89 -4.09
N PRO A 208 -100.04 30.00 -3.11
CA PRO A 208 -101.04 28.96 -2.85
C PRO A 208 -102.15 28.91 -3.93
N ASP A 209 -102.29 29.95 -4.76
CA ASP A 209 -103.35 30.08 -5.79
C ASP A 209 -102.78 30.46 -7.17
N ALA A 210 -102.14 29.51 -7.85
CA ALA A 210 -101.94 29.50 -9.30
C ALA A 210 -102.32 28.12 -9.87
#